data_AF-A0A2E8IEI8-F1
#
_entry.id   AF-A0A2E8IEI8-F1
#
_cell.length_a   1.000
_cell.length_b   1.000
_cell.length_c   1.000
_cell.angle_alpha   90.00
_cell.angle_beta   90.00
_cell.angle_gamma   90.00
#
_symmetry.space_group_name_H-M   'P 1'
#
loop_
_entity.id
_entity.type
_entity.pdbx_description
1 polymer ?
#
loop_
_entity_poly.entity_id
_entity_poly.type
_entity_poly.pdbx_seq_one_letter_code
_entity_poly.pdbx_strand_id
1 'polypeptide(L)'
;MSNTFKINPNITKCPTCGLTLRFHKVESKELTACKCGFMEAAGSLHILDHINNVLSEYAALKNIHSVKGLFNETYLIAKGNAFSAYGFMSLLLKRSQAFIFGDRPASNLFKNIDIMDVIDTDKGILGERVSIRDTGLESSAQLHALSLQIILLTYVIDETLSVSSLNQNTRKSGVLYTEDIVGLSDLVNIDNLKDKQRQHKDIRDSVKQESGPVL
;
A
#
# COMPACT_ATOMS: atom_id res chain seq x y z
N MET A 1 -30.89 -3.66 4.13
CA MET A 1 -29.89 -3.83 5.21
C MET A 1 -28.69 -2.97 4.83
N SER A 2 -28.32 -1.98 5.66
CA SER A 2 -27.17 -1.11 5.41
C SER A 2 -25.90 -1.87 5.78
N ASN A 3 -25.22 -2.44 4.79
CA ASN A 3 -23.86 -2.92 4.96
C ASN A 3 -22.95 -1.70 5.13
N THR A 4 -22.81 -1.19 6.35
CA THR A 4 -21.67 -0.33 6.69
C THR A 4 -20.42 -1.19 6.60
N PHE A 5 -19.76 -1.15 5.44
CA PHE A 5 -18.41 -1.69 5.27
C PHE A 5 -17.52 -1.07 6.36
N LYS A 6 -17.07 -1.91 7.30
CA LYS A 6 -16.16 -1.47 8.36
C LYS A 6 -14.79 -1.27 7.76
N ILE A 7 -14.37 -0.01 7.64
CA ILE A 7 -13.03 0.37 7.20
C ILE A 7 -11.99 -0.17 8.20
N ASN A 8 -10.89 -0.73 7.71
CA ASN A 8 -9.77 -1.14 8.54
C ASN A 8 -9.29 0.01 9.46
N PRO A 9 -9.31 -0.16 10.80
CA PRO A 9 -8.91 0.90 11.73
C PRO A 9 -7.50 1.44 11.48
N ASN A 10 -6.59 0.62 10.94
CA ASN A 10 -5.21 1.02 10.67
C ASN A 10 -5.12 2.14 9.63
N ILE A 11 -5.99 2.15 8.63
CA ILE A 11 -5.97 3.18 7.57
C ILE A 11 -6.70 4.46 7.94
N THR A 12 -7.42 4.48 9.09
CA THR A 12 -8.12 5.67 9.59
C THR A 12 -7.21 6.70 10.25
N LYS A 13 -5.92 6.39 10.43
CA LYS A 13 -4.95 7.31 11.02
C LYS A 13 -4.27 8.13 9.94
N CYS A 14 -4.17 9.44 10.18
CA CYS A 14 -3.47 10.39 9.32
C CYS A 14 -1.99 10.00 9.22
N PRO A 15 -1.43 9.92 7.99
CA PRO A 15 -0.02 9.57 7.78
C PRO A 15 0.94 10.64 8.31
N THR A 16 0.50 11.90 8.42
CA THR A 16 1.34 13.03 8.80
C THR A 16 1.43 13.25 10.31
N CYS A 17 0.32 13.13 11.04
CA CYS A 17 0.28 13.46 12.48
C CYS A 17 -0.29 12.35 13.37
N GLY A 18 -0.68 11.21 12.79
CA GLY A 18 -1.22 10.06 13.52
C GLY A 18 -2.62 10.23 14.12
N LEU A 19 -3.23 11.41 14.07
CA LEU A 19 -4.62 11.63 14.48
C LEU A 19 -5.61 10.89 13.59
N THR A 20 -6.80 10.56 14.11
CA THR A 20 -7.86 9.94 13.31
C THR A 20 -8.35 10.92 12.23
N LEU A 21 -8.46 10.42 10.99
CA LEU A 21 -9.04 11.15 9.87
C LEU A 21 -10.55 11.32 10.06
N ARG A 22 -11.06 12.48 9.64
CA ARG A 22 -12.50 12.68 9.45
C ARG A 22 -12.84 12.15 8.06
N PHE A 23 -13.70 11.13 8.01
CA PHE A 23 -14.18 10.52 6.77
C PHE A 23 -15.66 10.18 6.89
N HIS A 24 -16.32 10.07 5.74
CA HIS A 24 -17.77 9.89 5.64
C HIS A 24 -18.10 8.58 4.92
N LYS A 25 -19.39 8.33 4.68
CA LYS A 25 -19.82 7.22 3.82
C LYS A 25 -19.28 7.41 2.39
N VAL A 26 -19.15 6.32 1.63
CA VAL A 26 -18.67 6.33 0.22
C VAL A 26 -19.41 7.35 -0.65
N GLU A 27 -20.71 7.49 -0.46
CA GLU A 27 -21.57 8.38 -1.26
C GLU A 27 -21.41 9.87 -0.92
N SER A 28 -20.70 10.19 0.17
CA SER A 28 -20.43 11.58 0.54
C SER A 28 -19.47 12.22 -0.46
N LYS A 29 -19.70 13.49 -0.78
CA LYS A 29 -18.75 14.33 -1.54
C LYS A 29 -17.74 15.03 -0.64
N GLU A 30 -17.80 14.81 0.66
CA GLU A 30 -16.85 15.40 1.61
C GLU A 30 -15.51 14.66 1.59
N LEU A 31 -14.43 15.44 1.42
CA LEU A 31 -13.06 14.93 1.45
C LEU A 31 -12.74 14.24 2.78
N THR A 32 -11.89 13.22 2.71
CA THR A 32 -11.27 12.66 3.91
C THR A 32 -10.16 13.62 4.34
N ALA A 33 -10.21 14.10 5.58
CA ALA A 33 -9.32 15.17 6.02
C ALA A 33 -8.83 14.98 7.46
N CYS A 34 -7.71 15.62 7.78
CA CYS A 34 -7.16 15.73 9.12
C CYS A 34 -7.09 17.19 9.59
N LYS A 35 -7.12 17.41 10.91
CA LYS A 35 -6.92 18.73 11.52
C LYS A 35 -5.55 19.34 11.21
N CYS A 36 -4.55 18.52 10.90
CA CYS A 36 -3.20 19.00 10.53
C CYS A 36 -3.11 19.52 9.08
N GLY A 37 -4.22 19.52 8.32
CA GLY A 37 -4.23 19.98 6.92
C GLY A 37 -4.04 18.87 5.88
N PHE A 38 -3.74 17.63 6.30
CA PHE A 38 -3.73 16.49 5.39
C PHE A 38 -5.13 16.23 4.81
N MET A 39 -5.22 16.02 3.49
CA MET A 39 -6.46 15.76 2.77
C MET A 39 -6.26 14.70 1.70
N GLU A 40 -7.31 13.93 1.44
CA GLU A 40 -7.39 12.97 0.35
C GLU A 40 -8.84 12.88 -0.16
N ALA A 41 -9.06 12.25 -1.31
CA ALA A 41 -10.36 12.23 -1.99
C ALA A 41 -11.50 11.75 -1.07
N ALA A 42 -12.72 12.18 -1.38
CA ALA A 42 -13.92 11.65 -0.76
C ALA A 42 -14.02 10.12 -0.97
N GLY A 43 -14.41 9.37 0.07
CA GLY A 43 -14.50 7.91 0.00
C GLY A 43 -13.16 7.16 -0.08
N SER A 44 -12.03 7.84 -0.11
CA SER A 44 -10.65 7.30 -0.19
C SER A 44 -10.39 6.09 0.69
N LEU A 45 -10.76 6.13 1.98
CA LEU A 45 -10.51 5.01 2.89
C LEU A 45 -11.27 3.74 2.51
N HIS A 46 -12.49 3.87 2.00
CA HIS A 46 -13.28 2.73 1.51
C HIS A 46 -12.68 2.16 0.23
N ILE A 47 -12.18 3.03 -0.66
CA ILE A 47 -11.49 2.63 -1.88
C ILE A 47 -10.22 1.83 -1.55
N LEU A 48 -9.38 2.34 -0.64
CA LEU A 48 -8.14 1.67 -0.22
C LEU A 48 -8.42 0.31 0.44
N ASP A 49 -9.44 0.24 1.30
CA ASP A 49 -9.86 -1.01 1.94
C ASP A 49 -10.35 -2.02 0.90
N HIS A 50 -11.16 -1.58 -0.06
CA HIS A 50 -11.66 -2.40 -1.16
C HIS A 50 -10.52 -2.96 -2.02
N ILE A 51 -9.57 -2.12 -2.45
CA ILE A 51 -8.42 -2.56 -3.25
C ILE A 51 -7.60 -3.60 -2.49
N ASN A 52 -7.34 -3.37 -1.21
CA ASN A 52 -6.63 -4.34 -0.39
C ASN A 52 -7.36 -5.70 -0.32
N ASN A 53 -8.69 -5.69 -0.22
CA ASN A 53 -9.49 -6.92 -0.25
C ASN A 53 -9.39 -7.61 -1.61
N VAL A 54 -9.51 -6.87 -2.71
CA VAL A 54 -9.35 -7.40 -4.08
C VAL A 54 -7.96 -8.01 -4.29
N LEU A 55 -6.88 -7.34 -3.87
CA LEU A 55 -5.52 -7.87 -3.98
C LEU A 55 -5.31 -9.12 -3.12
N SER A 56 -5.94 -9.16 -1.94
CA SER A 56 -5.86 -10.32 -1.04
C SER A 56 -6.60 -11.53 -1.62
N GLU A 57 -7.79 -11.32 -2.17
CA GLU A 57 -8.56 -12.35 -2.89
C GLU A 57 -7.79 -12.84 -4.12
N TYR A 58 -7.22 -11.92 -4.91
CA TYR A 58 -6.41 -12.25 -6.07
C TYR A 58 -5.19 -13.12 -5.70
N ALA A 59 -4.48 -12.74 -4.63
CA ALA A 59 -3.34 -13.50 -4.16
C ALA A 59 -3.75 -14.90 -3.67
N ALA A 60 -4.89 -15.03 -3.00
CA ALA A 60 -5.44 -16.33 -2.61
C ALA A 60 -5.75 -17.21 -3.84
N LEU A 61 -6.30 -16.64 -4.92
CA LEU A 61 -6.51 -17.37 -6.20
C LEU A 61 -5.21 -17.85 -6.83
N LYS A 62 -4.11 -17.11 -6.63
CA LYS A 62 -2.76 -17.50 -7.07
C LYS A 62 -2.04 -18.43 -6.08
N ASN A 63 -2.77 -18.95 -5.08
CA ASN A 63 -2.26 -19.80 -4.00
C ASN A 63 -1.13 -19.15 -3.18
N ILE A 64 -1.19 -17.82 -3.01
CA ILE A 64 -0.26 -17.04 -2.19
C ILE A 64 -0.92 -16.73 -0.87
N HIS A 65 -0.24 -17.06 0.23
CA HIS A 65 -0.77 -16.90 1.59
C HIS A 65 0.04 -15.92 2.43
N SER A 66 1.24 -15.55 1.97
CA SER A 66 2.09 -14.59 2.67
C SER A 66 2.96 -13.78 1.72
N VAL A 67 3.37 -12.60 2.19
CA VAL A 67 4.35 -11.73 1.54
C VAL A 67 5.59 -11.68 2.42
N LYS A 68 6.75 -11.95 1.83
CA LYS A 68 8.06 -11.76 2.46
C LYS A 68 8.63 -10.40 2.06
N GLY A 69 8.89 -9.59 3.06
CA GLY A 69 9.44 -8.24 2.92
C GLY A 69 10.97 -8.22 2.81
N LEU A 70 11.51 -7.04 2.57
CA LEU A 70 12.93 -6.79 2.29
C LEU A 70 13.85 -7.04 3.49
N PHE A 71 13.30 -7.03 4.70
CA PHE A 71 14.02 -7.21 5.97
C PHE A 71 13.72 -8.58 6.59
N ASN A 72 13.40 -9.59 5.75
CA ASN A 72 13.03 -10.95 6.15
C ASN A 72 11.73 -11.07 6.97
N GLU A 73 10.95 -10.00 7.08
CA GLU A 73 9.64 -10.02 7.69
C GLU A 73 8.64 -10.79 6.82
N THR A 74 7.64 -11.41 7.45
CA THR A 74 6.63 -12.21 6.75
C THR A 74 5.24 -11.78 7.21
N TYR A 75 4.39 -11.41 6.26
CA TYR A 75 3.02 -10.97 6.52
C TYR A 75 2.02 -11.92 5.88
N LEU A 76 1.02 -12.35 6.65
CA LEU A 76 -0.06 -13.19 6.16
C LEU A 76 -1.08 -12.38 5.37
N ILE A 77 -1.52 -12.91 4.23
CA ILE A 77 -2.53 -12.32 3.34
C ILE A 77 -3.94 -12.52 3.91
N ALA A 78 -4.15 -13.54 4.74
CA ALA A 78 -5.42 -13.90 5.38
C ALA A 78 -6.02 -12.84 6.35
N LYS A 79 -5.36 -11.68 6.51
CA LYS A 79 -5.86 -10.57 7.33
C LYS A 79 -6.07 -9.27 6.55
N GLY A 80 -5.97 -9.27 5.22
CA GLY A 80 -6.11 -8.04 4.42
C GLY A 80 -5.16 -6.93 4.90
N ASN A 81 -3.96 -7.30 5.36
CA ASN A 81 -3.01 -6.35 5.93
C ASN A 81 -1.73 -6.26 5.09
N ALA A 82 -1.33 -7.35 4.43
CA ALA A 82 -0.11 -7.40 3.64
C ALA A 82 -0.13 -6.37 2.50
N PHE A 83 -1.25 -6.27 1.78
CA PHE A 83 -1.45 -5.29 0.71
C PHE A 83 -2.25 -4.06 1.17
N SER A 84 -2.29 -3.77 2.47
CA SER A 84 -2.99 -2.57 2.96
C SER A 84 -2.27 -1.29 2.52
N ALA A 85 -2.91 -0.14 2.69
CA ALA A 85 -2.33 1.15 2.34
C ALA A 85 -0.99 1.45 3.05
N TYR A 86 -0.82 0.96 4.28
CA TYR A 86 0.43 1.01 5.05
C TYR A 86 1.29 -0.26 4.89
N GLY A 87 0.81 -1.22 4.10
CA GLY A 87 1.49 -2.48 3.79
C GLY A 87 2.40 -2.35 2.58
N PHE A 88 2.42 -3.38 1.74
CA PHE A 88 3.21 -3.42 0.50
C PHE A 88 2.49 -2.82 -0.71
N MET A 89 1.30 -2.22 -0.55
CA MET A 89 0.60 -1.59 -1.68
C MET A 89 1.44 -0.48 -2.31
N SER A 90 2.25 0.25 -1.53
CA SER A 90 3.13 1.30 -2.07
C SER A 90 4.20 0.76 -3.02
N LEU A 91 4.76 -0.43 -2.76
CA LEU A 91 5.70 -1.08 -3.68
C LEU A 91 5.05 -1.44 -5.01
N LEU A 92 3.89 -2.09 -4.94
CA LEU A 92 3.14 -2.47 -6.13
C LEU A 92 2.77 -1.24 -6.95
N LEU A 93 2.34 -0.16 -6.28
CA LEU A 93 1.99 1.10 -6.92
C LEU A 93 3.21 1.73 -7.60
N LYS A 94 4.33 1.89 -6.91
CA LYS A 94 5.57 2.45 -7.48
C LYS A 94 6.06 1.66 -8.69
N ARG A 95 6.04 0.33 -8.61
CA ARG A 95 6.39 -0.53 -9.75
C ARG A 95 5.41 -0.34 -10.91
N SER A 96 4.11 -0.31 -10.63
CA SER A 96 3.11 -0.05 -11.67
C SER A 96 3.30 1.29 -12.36
N GLN A 97 3.66 2.34 -11.62
CA GLN A 97 3.96 3.65 -12.18
C GLN A 97 5.22 3.62 -13.03
N ALA A 98 6.28 2.92 -12.62
CA ALA A 98 7.47 2.74 -13.46
C ALA A 98 7.16 1.99 -14.78
N PHE A 99 6.19 1.07 -14.80
CA PHE A 99 5.70 0.46 -16.04
C PHE A 99 4.97 1.46 -16.96
N ILE A 100 4.20 2.37 -16.38
CA ILE A 100 3.44 3.39 -17.12
C ILE A 100 4.37 4.51 -17.63
N PHE A 101 5.37 4.90 -16.84
CA PHE A 101 6.15 6.13 -17.01
C PHE A 101 7.66 5.94 -17.24
N GLY A 102 8.17 4.71 -17.28
CA GLY A 102 9.59 4.41 -17.58
C GLY A 102 9.96 4.57 -19.06
N ASP A 103 11.20 4.18 -19.43
CA ASP A 103 11.81 4.38 -20.77
C ASP A 103 11.04 3.79 -21.97
N ARG A 104 9.98 3.01 -21.72
CA ARG A 104 8.93 2.66 -22.68
C ARG A 104 7.58 2.90 -22.02
N PRO A 105 7.00 4.11 -22.08
CA PRO A 105 5.70 4.34 -21.48
C PRO A 105 4.67 3.43 -22.15
N ALA A 106 4.00 2.63 -21.35
CA ALA A 106 2.92 1.79 -21.83
C ALA A 106 1.81 2.71 -22.34
N SER A 107 1.44 2.53 -23.61
CA SER A 107 0.16 2.84 -24.28
C SER A 107 -0.69 4.03 -23.78
N ASN A 108 -1.35 4.73 -24.71
CA ASN A 108 -2.41 5.70 -24.41
C ASN A 108 -3.54 5.16 -23.50
N LEU A 109 -3.66 3.83 -23.37
CA LEU A 109 -4.51 3.15 -22.39
C LEU A 109 -4.28 3.60 -20.93
N PHE A 110 -3.09 4.10 -20.59
CA PHE A 110 -2.70 4.41 -19.21
C PHE A 110 -2.65 5.91 -18.88
N LYS A 111 -3.21 6.75 -19.76
CA LYS A 111 -3.30 8.20 -19.56
C LYS A 111 -4.27 8.53 -18.41
N ASN A 112 -3.89 9.46 -17.53
CA ASN A 112 -4.69 9.94 -16.38
C ASN A 112 -4.92 8.91 -15.24
N ILE A 113 -4.00 7.98 -15.02
CA ILE A 113 -4.07 7.00 -13.91
C ILE A 113 -3.67 7.57 -12.54
N ASP A 114 -3.29 8.85 -12.46
CA ASP A 114 -2.68 9.43 -11.27
C ASP A 114 -3.69 9.78 -10.14
N ILE A 115 -4.46 8.77 -9.74
CA ILE A 115 -5.48 8.81 -8.68
C ILE A 115 -4.95 8.28 -7.35
N MET A 116 -3.82 7.56 -7.34
CA MET A 116 -3.17 7.08 -6.13
C MET A 116 -1.80 7.72 -5.99
N ASP A 117 -1.44 8.06 -4.77
CA ASP A 117 -0.15 8.62 -4.42
C ASP A 117 0.52 7.81 -3.34
N VAL A 118 1.86 7.88 -3.26
CA VAL A 118 2.62 7.35 -2.12
C VAL A 118 3.13 8.51 -1.29
N ILE A 119 2.79 8.49 -0.01
CA ILE A 119 3.12 9.56 0.94
C ILE A 119 4.07 8.99 1.99
N ASP A 120 5.14 9.71 2.29
CA ASP A 120 6.05 9.41 3.41
C ASP A 120 5.33 9.52 4.76
N THR A 121 5.64 8.60 5.67
CA THR A 121 5.06 8.56 7.01
C THR A 121 6.01 7.85 8.00
N ASP A 122 5.78 8.05 9.28
CA ASP A 122 6.44 7.35 10.39
C ASP A 122 5.88 5.93 10.62
N LYS A 123 4.91 5.52 9.79
CA LYS A 123 4.18 4.25 9.87
C LYS A 123 4.27 3.46 8.58
N GLY A 124 3.76 2.24 8.63
CA GLY A 124 3.75 1.32 7.49
C GLY A 124 5.09 0.61 7.30
N ILE A 125 5.06 -0.46 6.51
CA ILE A 125 6.18 -1.40 6.40
C ILE A 125 7.43 -0.71 5.83
N LEU A 126 7.23 0.30 4.96
CA LEU A 126 8.28 1.06 4.30
C LEU A 126 8.36 2.53 4.73
N GLY A 127 7.68 2.91 5.82
CA GLY A 127 7.55 4.33 6.17
C GLY A 127 6.75 5.10 5.12
N GLU A 128 5.76 4.44 4.51
CA GLU A 128 4.97 4.95 3.39
C GLU A 128 3.50 4.54 3.54
N ARG A 129 2.63 5.35 2.95
CA ARG A 129 1.19 5.08 2.85
C ARG A 129 0.68 5.43 1.46
N VAL A 130 -0.12 4.55 0.88
CA VAL A 130 -0.91 4.88 -0.32
C VAL A 130 -2.09 5.78 0.04
N SER A 131 -2.30 6.86 -0.70
CA SER A 131 -3.42 7.80 -0.58
C SER A 131 -4.16 7.94 -1.90
N ILE A 132 -5.42 8.37 -1.86
CA ILE A 132 -6.23 8.64 -3.07
C ILE A 132 -6.27 10.16 -3.30
N ARG A 133 -5.79 10.61 -4.46
CA ARG A 133 -5.77 12.02 -4.83
C ARG A 133 -7.17 12.51 -5.17
N ASP A 134 -7.50 13.73 -4.73
CA ASP A 134 -8.65 14.45 -5.26
C ASP A 134 -8.29 15.02 -6.63
N THR A 135 -8.71 14.33 -7.68
CA THR A 135 -8.35 14.67 -9.06
C THR A 135 -9.34 15.61 -9.74
N GLY A 136 -10.49 15.90 -9.10
CA GLY A 136 -11.58 16.66 -9.72
C GLY A 136 -12.23 15.98 -10.95
N LEU A 137 -11.87 14.71 -11.23
CA LEU A 137 -12.42 13.95 -12.34
C LEU A 137 -13.91 13.61 -12.12
N GLU A 138 -14.68 13.54 -13.21
CA GLU A 138 -16.03 13.01 -13.21
C GLU A 138 -16.05 11.51 -12.81
N SER A 139 -17.15 11.04 -12.23
CA SER A 139 -17.23 9.70 -11.62
C SER A 139 -16.87 8.55 -12.57
N SER A 140 -17.24 8.63 -13.86
CA SER A 140 -16.91 7.60 -14.84
C SER A 140 -15.40 7.52 -15.13
N ALA A 141 -14.73 8.67 -15.22
CA ALA A 141 -13.29 8.75 -15.41
C ALA A 141 -12.52 8.25 -14.17
N GLN A 142 -13.02 8.56 -12.96
CA GLN A 142 -12.46 8.04 -11.72
C GLN A 142 -12.57 6.51 -11.65
N LEU A 143 -13.74 5.94 -11.97
CA LEU A 143 -13.95 4.49 -12.00
C LEU A 143 -13.05 3.81 -13.04
N HIS A 144 -12.88 4.42 -14.23
CA HIS A 144 -11.98 3.91 -15.24
C HIS A 144 -10.52 3.90 -14.75
N ALA A 145 -10.04 5.01 -14.17
CA ALA A 145 -8.70 5.10 -13.60
C ALA A 145 -8.47 4.09 -12.46
N LEU A 146 -9.45 3.93 -11.56
CA LEU A 146 -9.42 2.92 -10.49
C LEU A 146 -9.32 1.50 -11.03
N SER A 147 -10.09 1.20 -12.07
CA SER A 147 -10.08 -0.12 -12.70
C SER A 147 -8.71 -0.44 -13.31
N LEU A 148 -8.12 0.52 -14.02
CA LEU A 148 -6.77 0.37 -14.58
C LEU A 148 -5.72 0.20 -13.48
N GLN A 149 -5.82 0.97 -12.40
CA GLN A 149 -4.88 0.85 -11.28
C GLN A 149 -4.94 -0.53 -10.62
N ILE A 150 -6.14 -1.11 -10.43
CA ILE A 150 -6.28 -2.48 -9.91
C ILE A 150 -5.64 -3.49 -10.86
N ILE A 151 -5.90 -3.39 -12.17
CA ILE A 151 -5.30 -4.28 -13.18
C ILE A 151 -3.77 -4.22 -13.14
N LEU A 152 -3.22 -3.02 -12.98
CA LEU A 152 -1.78 -2.83 -12.91
C LEU A 152 -1.18 -3.42 -11.63
N LEU A 153 -1.84 -3.23 -10.48
CA LEU A 153 -1.38 -3.80 -9.22
C LEU A 153 -1.38 -5.34 -9.26
N THR A 154 -2.41 -5.96 -9.85
CA THR A 154 -2.45 -7.43 -10.01
C THR A 154 -1.43 -7.92 -11.04
N TYR A 155 -1.17 -7.15 -12.10
CA TYR A 155 -0.10 -7.45 -13.06
C TYR A 155 1.28 -7.49 -12.40
N VAL A 156 1.59 -6.52 -11.52
CA VAL A 156 2.86 -6.52 -10.77
C VAL A 156 2.99 -7.78 -9.89
N ILE A 157 1.89 -8.23 -9.27
CA ILE A 157 1.89 -9.49 -8.51
C ILE A 157 2.24 -10.67 -9.43
N ASP A 158 1.64 -10.75 -10.62
CA ASP A 158 1.94 -11.83 -11.58
C ASP A 158 3.37 -11.80 -12.11
N GLU A 159 3.91 -10.62 -12.42
CA GLU A 159 5.32 -10.45 -12.79
C GLU A 159 6.23 -10.98 -11.68
N THR A 160 5.96 -10.56 -10.45
CA THR A 160 6.76 -10.94 -9.27
C THR A 160 6.72 -12.46 -9.06
N LEU A 161 5.56 -13.11 -9.26
CA LEU A 161 5.43 -14.56 -9.19
C LEU A 161 6.23 -15.26 -10.29
N SER A 162 6.17 -14.75 -11.52
CA SER A 162 6.93 -15.28 -12.65
C SER A 162 8.43 -15.28 -12.34
N VAL A 163 8.95 -14.16 -11.83
CA VAL A 163 10.35 -14.05 -11.40
C VAL A 163 10.66 -14.98 -10.22
N SER A 164 9.79 -15.01 -9.20
CA SER A 164 9.94 -15.91 -8.04
C SER A 164 10.03 -17.38 -8.47
N SER A 165 9.27 -17.77 -9.51
CA SER A 165 9.24 -19.12 -10.04
C SER A 165 10.53 -19.54 -10.75
N LEU A 166 11.33 -18.58 -11.24
CA LEU A 166 12.66 -18.87 -11.80
C LEU A 166 13.69 -19.21 -10.70
N ASN A 167 13.40 -18.85 -9.44
CA ASN A 167 14.27 -19.02 -8.28
C ASN A 167 13.81 -20.14 -7.32
N GLN A 168 13.02 -21.10 -7.82
CA GLN A 168 12.31 -22.14 -7.02
C GLN A 168 13.18 -22.89 -6.01
N ASN A 169 14.46 -23.11 -6.27
CA ASN A 169 15.35 -23.85 -5.37
C ASN A 169 15.55 -23.18 -3.99
N THR A 170 15.22 -21.90 -3.86
CA THR A 170 15.38 -21.12 -2.61
C THR A 170 14.07 -20.55 -2.06
N ARG A 171 12.99 -20.60 -2.84
CA ARG A 171 11.72 -19.93 -2.56
C ARG A 171 10.65 -20.94 -2.16
N LYS A 172 10.00 -20.68 -1.01
CA LYS A 172 8.82 -21.44 -0.57
C LYS A 172 7.62 -21.16 -1.48
N SER A 173 6.91 -22.21 -1.87
CA SER A 173 5.60 -22.12 -2.52
C SER A 173 4.59 -21.35 -1.64
N GLY A 174 3.72 -20.57 -2.28
CA GLY A 174 2.70 -19.76 -1.61
C GLY A 174 3.21 -18.53 -0.85
N VAL A 175 4.43 -18.09 -1.15
CA VAL A 175 5.03 -16.85 -0.62
C VAL A 175 5.39 -15.93 -1.77
N LEU A 176 4.95 -14.67 -1.71
CA LEU A 176 5.37 -13.61 -2.61
C LEU A 176 6.61 -12.91 -2.04
N TYR A 177 7.68 -12.80 -2.80
CA TYR A 177 8.93 -12.17 -2.35
C TYR A 177 9.02 -10.77 -2.93
N THR A 178 8.97 -9.75 -2.07
CA THR A 178 9.00 -8.34 -2.53
C THR A 178 10.30 -7.98 -3.23
N GLU A 179 11.42 -8.62 -2.86
CA GLU A 179 12.72 -8.47 -3.52
C GLU A 179 12.74 -8.93 -5.00
N ASP A 180 11.77 -9.75 -5.40
CA ASP A 180 11.62 -10.22 -6.78
C ASP A 180 10.76 -9.26 -7.63
N ILE A 181 10.28 -8.14 -7.05
CA ILE A 181 9.67 -7.04 -7.81
C ILE A 181 10.78 -6.41 -8.67
N VAL A 182 10.59 -6.42 -9.99
CA VAL A 182 11.62 -5.98 -10.93
C VAL A 182 11.93 -4.47 -10.76
N GLY A 183 13.21 -4.13 -10.74
CA GLY A 183 13.66 -2.75 -10.55
C GLY A 183 13.44 -2.22 -9.13
N LEU A 184 13.17 -3.08 -8.15
CA LEU A 184 12.93 -2.67 -6.76
C LEU A 184 14.06 -1.82 -6.17
N SER A 185 15.32 -2.11 -6.50
CA SER A 185 16.48 -1.31 -6.08
C SER A 185 16.38 0.16 -6.50
N ASP A 186 15.75 0.41 -7.65
CA ASP A 186 15.58 1.74 -8.21
C ASP A 186 14.32 2.41 -7.64
N LEU A 187 13.31 1.61 -7.25
CA LEU A 187 12.06 2.07 -6.64
C LEU A 187 12.21 2.42 -5.16
N VAL A 188 13.24 1.89 -4.51
CA VAL A 188 13.41 1.94 -3.07
C VAL A 188 14.86 2.27 -2.73
N ASN A 189 15.10 3.40 -2.05
CA ASN A 189 16.39 3.64 -1.42
C ASN A 189 16.50 2.77 -0.15
N ILE A 190 17.04 1.57 -0.33
CA ILE A 190 17.15 0.54 0.72
C ILE A 190 17.97 1.03 1.91
N ASP A 191 18.97 1.88 1.70
CA ASP A 191 19.82 2.41 2.77
C ASP A 191 19.03 3.38 3.66
N ASN A 192 18.23 4.26 3.06
CA ASN A 192 17.33 5.14 3.81
C ASN A 192 16.26 4.35 4.61
N LEU A 193 15.76 3.22 4.09
CA LEU A 193 14.81 2.39 4.83
C LEU A 193 15.44 1.70 6.04
N LYS A 194 16.67 1.21 5.90
CA LYS A 194 17.42 0.61 7.03
C LYS A 194 17.65 1.63 8.14
N ASP A 195 17.99 2.87 7.78
CA ASP A 195 18.20 3.94 8.74
C ASP A 195 16.90 4.40 9.40
N LYS A 196 15.79 4.53 8.66
CA LYS A 196 14.45 4.77 9.24
C LYS A 196 14.07 3.67 10.24
N GLN A 197 14.29 2.39 9.92
CA GLN A 197 14.00 1.29 10.86
C GLN A 197 14.89 1.31 12.11
N ARG A 198 16.19 1.63 11.98
CA ARG A 198 17.10 1.80 13.13
C ARG A 198 16.62 2.89 14.06
N GLN A 199 16.30 4.06 13.51
CA GLN A 199 15.76 5.18 14.30
C GLN A 199 14.45 4.81 15.01
N HIS A 200 13.53 4.11 14.33
CA HIS A 200 12.30 3.63 14.97
C HIS A 200 12.53 2.58 16.07
N LYS A 201 13.57 1.75 15.95
CA LYS A 201 13.95 0.78 16.97
C LYS A 201 14.58 1.48 18.19
N ASP A 202 15.47 2.43 17.95
CA ASP A 202 16.14 3.22 19.00
C ASP A 202 15.12 4.05 19.80
N ILE A 203 14.12 4.63 19.13
CA ILE A 203 13.02 5.35 19.80
C ILE A 203 12.18 4.39 20.67
N ARG A 204 11.83 3.19 20.17
CA ARG A 204 11.06 2.21 20.95
C ARG A 204 11.82 1.69 22.16
N ASP A 205 13.12 1.50 22.03
CA ASP A 205 13.97 1.03 23.12
C ASP A 205 14.18 2.15 24.18
N SER A 206 14.25 3.41 23.75
CA SER A 206 14.28 4.57 24.65
C SER A 206 12.98 4.73 25.45
N VAL A 207 11.82 4.60 24.82
CA VAL A 207 10.51 4.69 25.49
C VAL A 207 10.29 3.52 26.48
N LYS A 208 10.84 2.34 26.18
CA LYS A 208 10.81 1.20 27.12
C LYS A 208 11.71 1.41 28.33
N GLN A 209 12.83 2.15 28.19
CA GLN A 209 13.71 2.48 29.32
C GLN A 209 13.09 3.52 30.26
N GLU A 210 12.28 4.45 29.74
CA GLU A 210 11.54 5.42 30.56
C GLU A 210 10.33 4.80 31.28
N SER A 211 9.87 3.62 30.83
CA SER A 211 8.74 2.87 31.41
C SER A 211 9.23 1.76 32.37
N GLY A 212 10.18 2.07 33.24
CA GLY A 212 10.65 1.15 34.29
C GLY A 212 9.55 0.74 35.28
N PRO A 213 9.69 -0.38 36.01
CA PRO A 213 8.61 -0.92 36.82
C PRO A 213 8.23 0.07 37.92
N VAL A 214 6.94 0.38 38.00
CA VAL A 214 6.35 1.04 39.16
C VAL A 214 6.48 0.05 40.32
N LEU A 215 7.41 0.34 41.23
CA LEU A 215 7.49 -0.29 42.56
C LEU A 215 6.29 0.15 43.40
#